data_AF-A0A1C6K2M6-F1
#
_entry.id   AF-A0A1C6K2M6-F1
#
_cell.length_a   1.000
_cell.length_b   1.000
_cell.length_c   1.000
_cell.angle_alpha   90.00
_cell.angle_beta   90.00
_cell.angle_gamma   90.00
#
_symmetry.space_group_name_H-M   'P 1'
#
loop_
_entity.id
_entity.type
_entity.pdbx_description
1 polymer ?
#
loop_
_entity_poly.entity_id
_entity_poly.type
_entity_poly.pdbx_seq_one_letter_code
_entity_poly.pdbx_strand_id
1 'polypeptide(L)'
;MKIKVILGTMQNASKLVSIAGSIAYDVDLCYGRYIVDAKSMLGVLSLPDFAYGELQIPVESEVEKKQILEKLDEAGLLYEKKQEEK
;
A
#
# COMPACT_ATOMS: atom_id res chain seq x y z
N MET A 1 1.75 -11.81 -0.25
CA MET A 1 1.82 -11.14 1.07
C MET A 1 0.68 -10.14 1.21
N LYS A 2 0.30 -9.80 2.45
CA LYS A 2 -0.72 -8.79 2.77
C LYS A 2 -0.13 -7.76 3.73
N ILE A 3 -0.30 -6.47 3.44
CA ILE A 3 0.29 -5.38 4.26
C ILE A 3 -0.72 -4.24 4.40
N LYS A 4 -0.97 -3.79 5.63
CA LYS A 4 -1.83 -2.63 5.87
C LYS A 4 -1.03 -1.34 5.72
N VAL A 5 -1.49 -0.43 4.86
CA VAL A 5 -0.83 0.84 4.57
C VAL A 5 -1.71 2.04 4.87
N ILE A 6 -1.10 3.15 5.28
CA ILE A 6 -1.79 4.43 5.48
C ILE A 6 -1.91 5.19 4.15
N LEU A 7 -3.11 5.66 3.87
CA LEU A 7 -3.39 6.60 2.77
C LEU A 7 -3.50 7.99 3.40
N GLY A 8 -4.69 8.43 3.82
CA GLY A 8 -4.97 9.63 4.61
C GLY A 8 -4.64 10.96 3.93
N THR A 9 -3.77 10.97 2.93
CA THR A 9 -3.26 12.14 2.21
C THR A 9 -2.93 11.76 0.77
N MET A 10 -3.01 12.73 -0.15
CA MET A 10 -2.63 12.53 -1.55
C MET A 10 -1.14 12.20 -1.70
N GLN A 11 -0.30 12.74 -0.81
CA GLN A 11 1.14 12.48 -0.79
C GLN A 11 1.44 11.01 -0.50
N ASN A 12 0.75 10.42 0.46
CA ASN A 12 0.90 8.99 0.76
C ASN A 12 0.38 8.11 -0.37
N ALA A 13 -0.77 8.45 -0.98
CA ALA A 13 -1.25 7.74 -2.15
C ALA A 13 -0.26 7.84 -3.33
N SER A 14 0.34 9.00 -3.57
CA SER A 14 1.37 9.15 -4.60
C SER A 14 2.58 8.27 -4.34
N LYS A 15 3.11 8.26 -3.10
CA LYS A 15 4.22 7.39 -2.71
C LYS A 15 3.86 5.91 -2.90
N LEU A 16 2.66 5.53 -2.48
CA LEU A 16 2.14 4.17 -2.61
C LEU A 16 2.09 3.74 -4.08
N VAL A 17 1.48 4.56 -4.93
CA VAL A 17 1.35 4.30 -6.38
C VAL A 17 2.72 4.17 -7.04
N SER A 18 3.68 5.03 -6.68
CA SER A 18 5.05 4.94 -7.17
C SER A 18 5.74 3.64 -6.74
N ILE A 19 5.57 3.21 -5.50
CA ILE A 19 6.13 1.95 -5.00
C ILE A 19 5.49 0.76 -5.71
N ALA A 20 4.14 0.74 -5.78
CA ALA A 20 3.39 -0.31 -6.47
C ALA A 20 3.77 -0.42 -7.95
N GLY A 21 3.98 0.71 -8.63
CA GLY A 21 4.44 0.74 -10.02
C GLY A 21 5.84 0.16 -10.23
N SER A 22 6.68 0.11 -9.20
CA SER A 22 8.01 -0.54 -9.26
C SER A 22 7.98 -2.06 -9.07
N ILE A 23 6.83 -2.62 -8.68
CA ILE A 23 6.64 -4.04 -8.46
C ILE A 23 6.20 -4.69 -9.78
N ALA A 24 6.87 -5.78 -10.17
CA ALA A 24 6.62 -6.47 -11.43
C ALA A 24 5.21 -7.11 -11.50
N TYR A 25 4.69 -7.56 -10.37
CA TYR A 25 3.39 -8.19 -10.25
C TYR A 25 2.25 -7.19 -10.19
N ASP A 26 1.04 -7.66 -10.45
CA ASP A 26 -0.17 -6.91 -10.11
C ASP A 26 -0.26 -6.73 -8.60
N VAL A 27 -0.68 -5.53 -8.20
CA VAL A 27 -0.76 -5.13 -6.80
C VAL A 27 -2.15 -4.58 -6.56
N ASP A 28 -2.91 -5.28 -5.75
CA ASP A 28 -4.26 -4.86 -5.38
C ASP A 28 -4.22 -4.08 -4.07
N LEU A 29 -5.05 -3.04 -3.99
CA LEU A 29 -5.32 -2.32 -2.75
C LEU A 29 -6.77 -2.54 -2.35
N CYS A 30 -6.95 -3.21 -1.21
CA CYS A 30 -8.25 -3.62 -0.71
C CYS A 30 -8.71 -2.73 0.45
N TYR A 31 -9.98 -2.33 0.45
CA TYR A 31 -10.66 -1.71 1.59
C TYR A 31 -12.06 -2.30 1.73
N GLY A 32 -12.27 -3.16 2.72
CA GLY A 32 -13.53 -3.90 2.86
C GLY A 32 -13.82 -4.74 1.62
N ARG A 33 -14.85 -4.35 0.85
CA ARG A 33 -15.25 -5.02 -0.42
C ARG A 33 -14.69 -4.35 -1.67
N TYR A 34 -14.05 -3.19 -1.53
CA TYR A 34 -13.48 -2.44 -2.63
C TYR A 34 -12.08 -2.96 -2.94
N ILE A 35 -11.82 -3.23 -4.20
CA ILE A 35 -10.52 -3.66 -4.71
C ILE A 35 -10.19 -2.76 -5.88
N VAL A 36 -9.02 -2.14 -5.84
CA VAL A 36 -8.52 -1.26 -6.90
C VAL A 36 -7.08 -1.63 -7.23
N ASP A 37 -6.67 -1.36 -8.46
CA ASP A 37 -5.26 -1.45 -8.86
C ASP A 37 -4.44 -0.40 -8.10
N ALA A 38 -3.47 -0.85 -7.30
CA ALA A 38 -2.61 0.03 -6.51
C ALA A 38 -1.63 0.85 -7.36
N LYS A 39 -1.45 0.49 -8.65
CA LYS A 39 -0.67 1.27 -9.63
C LYS A 39 -1.51 2.40 -10.24
N SER A 40 -2.83 2.40 -10.04
CA SER A 40 -3.73 3.44 -10.54
C SER A 40 -3.99 4.49 -9.47
N MET A 41 -3.47 5.71 -9.68
CA MET A 41 -3.76 6.84 -8.79
C MET A 41 -5.27 7.08 -8.65
N LEU A 42 -6.03 7.01 -9.76
CA LEU A 42 -7.48 7.19 -9.71
C LEU A 42 -8.17 6.06 -8.92
N GLY A 43 -7.69 4.83 -9.06
CA GLY A 43 -8.16 3.69 -8.26
C GLY A 43 -7.94 3.92 -6.77
N VAL A 44 -6.70 4.22 -6.38
CA VAL A 44 -6.32 4.47 -4.98
C VAL A 44 -7.13 5.62 -4.36
N LEU A 45 -7.33 6.72 -5.09
CA LEU A 45 -8.12 7.88 -4.63
C LEU A 45 -9.63 7.60 -4.56
N SER A 46 -10.13 6.54 -5.21
CA SER A 46 -11.55 6.18 -5.21
C SER A 46 -11.98 5.36 -3.99
N LEU A 47 -11.04 4.93 -3.14
CA LEU A 47 -11.35 4.12 -1.97
C LEU A 47 -12.16 4.92 -0.94
N PRO A 48 -13.19 4.31 -0.31
CA PRO A 48 -13.97 4.98 0.72
C PRO A 48 -13.13 5.24 1.97
N ASP A 49 -13.46 6.33 2.68
CA ASP A 49 -12.77 6.89 3.85
C ASP A 49 -11.29 7.27 3.65
N PHE A 50 -10.65 6.77 2.58
CA PHE A 50 -9.29 7.08 2.14
C PHE A 50 -8.24 7.11 3.28
N ALA A 51 -8.45 6.37 4.36
CA ALA A 51 -7.59 6.42 5.55
C ALA A 51 -6.47 5.37 5.46
N TYR A 52 -6.79 4.16 5.01
CA TYR A 52 -5.88 3.04 4.88
C TYR A 52 -6.36 2.05 3.82
N GLY A 53 -5.50 1.09 3.47
CA GLY A 53 -5.86 -0.07 2.66
C GLY A 53 -4.97 -1.27 2.97
N GLU A 54 -5.38 -2.46 2.54
CA GLU A 54 -4.58 -3.67 2.57
C GLU A 54 -4.00 -3.92 1.17
N LEU A 55 -2.68 -3.76 1.04
CA LEU A 55 -1.95 -4.17 -0.16
C LEU A 55 -1.90 -5.69 -0.22
N GLN A 56 -2.27 -6.24 -1.38
CA GLN A 56 -2.12 -7.65 -1.70
C GLN A 56 -1.18 -7.79 -2.88
N ILE A 57 -0.06 -8.48 -2.65
CA ILE A 57 1.00 -8.67 -3.66
C ILE A 57 1.27 -10.17 -3.76
N PRO A 58 1.18 -10.79 -4.95
CA PRO A 58 1.37 -12.24 -5.15
C PRO A 58 2.87 -12.61 -5.19
N VAL A 59 3.64 -12.12 -4.23
CA VAL A 59 5.07 -12.43 -4.07
C VAL A 59 5.27 -13.62 -3.14
N GLU A 60 6.09 -14.56 -3.59
CA GLU A 60 6.47 -15.77 -2.82
C GLU A 60 7.87 -15.65 -2.21
N SER A 61 8.79 -14.96 -2.88
CA SER A 61 10.18 -14.75 -2.44
C SER A 61 10.27 -13.91 -1.16
N GLU A 62 10.94 -14.45 -0.13
CA GLU A 62 11.20 -13.73 1.12
C GLU A 62 12.09 -12.49 0.92
N VAL A 63 13.02 -12.53 -0.04
CA VAL A 63 13.91 -11.40 -0.34
C VAL A 63 13.09 -10.24 -0.89
N GLU A 64 12.19 -10.50 -1.82
CA GLU A 64 11.33 -9.46 -2.42
C GLU A 64 10.32 -8.92 -1.40
N LYS A 65 9.72 -9.78 -0.58
CA LYS A 65 8.84 -9.36 0.53
C LYS A 65 9.56 -8.36 1.44
N LYS A 66 10.81 -8.66 1.81
CA LYS A 66 11.62 -7.78 2.66
C LYS A 66 11.90 -6.43 1.98
N GLN A 67 12.31 -6.44 0.72
CA GLN A 67 12.56 -5.20 -0.05
C GLN A 67 11.31 -4.32 -0.17
N ILE A 68 10.13 -4.93 -0.37
CA ILE A 68 8.86 -4.20 -0.44
C ILE A 68 8.52 -3.58 0.93
N LEU A 69 8.69 -4.34 2.01
CA LEU A 69 8.46 -3.83 3.37
C LEU A 69 9.38 -2.66 3.71
N GLU A 70 10.68 -2.77 3.39
CA GLU A 70 11.66 -1.70 3.60
C GLU A 70 11.26 -0.42 2.85
N LYS A 71 10.90 -0.53 1.56
CA LYS A 71 10.43 0.63 0.77
C LYS A 71 9.17 1.29 1.36
N LEU A 72 8.23 0.50 1.84
CA LEU A 72 7.00 1.01 2.46
C LEU A 72 7.29 1.68 3.81
N ASP A 73 8.23 1.15 4.58
CA ASP A 73 8.65 1.71 5.86
C ASP A 73 9.38 3.05 5.68
N GLU A 74 10.36 3.10 4.77
CA GLU A 74 11.09 4.33 4.41
C GLU A 74 10.15 5.43 3.91
N ALA A 75 9.07 5.06 3.21
CA ALA A 75 8.05 5.99 2.74
C ALA A 75 7.10 6.48 3.86
N GLY A 76 7.13 5.83 5.03
CA GLY A 76 6.25 6.10 6.17
C GLY A 76 4.82 5.60 5.95
N LEU A 77 4.66 4.53 5.16
CA LEU A 77 3.36 4.03 4.71
C LEU A 77 2.84 2.85 5.53
N LEU A 78 3.63 2.24 6.42
CA LEU A 78 3.15 1.15 7.28
C LEU A 78 2.13 1.66 8.30
N TYR A 79 0.95 1.03 8.34
CA TYR A 79 -0.16 1.50 9.18
C TYR A 79 0.08 1.26 10.69
N GLU A 80 0.70 0.13 11.06
CA GLU A 80 0.82 -0.31 12.46
C GLU A 80 1.76 0.58 13.28
N LYS A 81 2.81 1.15 12.68
CA LYS A 81 3.75 2.04 13.38
C LYS A 81 3.11 3.33 13.93
N LYS A 82 1.93 3.74 13.44
CA LYS A 82 1.28 5.00 13.84
C LYS A 82 0.22 4.89 14.94
N GLN A 83 -0.14 3.68 15.38
CA GLN A 83 -1.10 3.52 16.49
C GLN A 83 -0.44 3.45 17.87
N GLU A 84 0.85 3.11 17.94
CA GLU A 84 1.61 3.07 19.21
C GLU A 84 2.04 4.46 19.72
N GLU A 85 1.82 5.51 18.93
CA GLU A 85 2.14 6.90 19.29
C GLU A 85 0.94 7.70 19.85
N LYS A 86 -0.15 7.04 20.26
CA LYS A 86 -1.33 7.68 20.87
C LYS A 86 -1.68 7.16 22.27
#